data_AF-A0A7M7N1S8-F1
#
_entry.id   AF-A0A7M7N1S8-F1
#
_cell.length_a   1.000
_cell.length_b   1.000
_cell.length_c   1.000
_cell.angle_alpha   90.00
_cell.angle_beta   90.00
_cell.angle_gamma   90.00
#
_symmetry.space_group_name_H-M   'P 1'
#
loop_
_entity.id
_entity.type
_entity.pdbx_description
1 polymer ?
#
loop_
_entity_poly.entity_id
_entity_poly.type
_entity_poly.pdbx_seq_one_letter_code
_entity_poly.pdbx_strand_id
1 'polypeptide(L)'
;MSWDDAEMRLENTPDGSFLVRDSSDDRHILSLTFRVQGSTHHTRIEHHNGKFSFWSQPTTHGSSSIVEFIEEAMRHSRNGRFLYFLRPRWPGLPPVPLQLLYPISRFQKARSLQHMCRFVIRRNVRLDHIDALPLPRRLKDYLRKGSIILQMILSLKPMR
;
A
#
# COMPACT_ATOMS: atom_id res chain seq x y z
N MET A 1 -0.35 -2.88 -9.71
CA MET A 1 1.04 -2.46 -10.01
C MET A 1 1.86 -3.70 -9.77
N SER A 2 2.60 -4.16 -10.78
CA SER A 2 3.40 -5.38 -10.64
C SER A 2 4.57 -5.16 -9.68
N TRP A 3 5.25 -6.24 -9.32
CA TRP A 3 6.50 -6.18 -8.55
C TRP A 3 7.61 -5.46 -9.35
N ASP A 4 7.72 -5.78 -10.64
CA ASP A 4 8.67 -5.19 -11.59
C ASP A 4 8.45 -3.67 -11.78
N ASP A 5 7.19 -3.25 -11.98
CA ASP A 5 6.81 -1.82 -12.06
C ASP A 5 7.26 -1.04 -10.82
N ALA A 6 7.23 -1.69 -9.65
CA ALA A 6 7.57 -1.07 -8.38
C ALA A 6 9.08 -0.94 -8.20
N GLU A 7 9.86 -1.94 -8.62
CA GLU A 7 11.33 -1.87 -8.60
C GLU A 7 11.84 -0.76 -9.51
N MET A 8 11.36 -0.72 -10.76
CA MET A 8 11.73 0.31 -11.74
C MET A 8 11.45 1.74 -11.23
N ARG A 9 10.40 1.92 -10.42
CA ARG A 9 10.05 3.24 -9.85
C ARG A 9 10.88 3.64 -8.65
N LEU A 10 11.43 2.67 -7.93
CA LEU A 10 12.30 2.91 -6.80
C LEU A 10 13.77 2.91 -7.23
N GLU A 11 14.08 2.42 -8.43
CA GLU A 11 15.38 2.56 -9.03
C GLU A 11 15.83 4.04 -9.02
N ASN A 12 17.07 4.27 -8.60
CA ASN A 12 17.67 5.61 -8.49
C ASN A 12 16.96 6.60 -7.54
N THR A 13 16.04 6.14 -6.70
CA THR A 13 15.46 6.95 -5.61
C THR A 13 16.35 6.91 -4.36
N PRO A 14 16.25 7.88 -3.43
CA PRO A 14 17.00 7.83 -2.17
C PRO A 14 16.52 6.70 -1.26
N ASP A 15 17.39 6.23 -0.38
CA ASP A 15 17.03 5.29 0.69
C ASP A 15 15.90 5.85 1.55
N GLY A 16 14.98 4.97 1.97
CA GLY A 16 13.74 5.33 2.65
C GLY A 16 12.60 5.72 1.70
N SER A 17 12.82 5.65 0.38
CA SER A 17 11.74 5.74 -0.60
C SER A 17 10.88 4.49 -0.58
N PHE A 18 9.56 4.64 -0.67
CA PHE A 18 8.64 3.51 -0.61
C PHE A 18 7.34 3.75 -1.36
N LEU A 19 6.65 2.67 -1.70
CA LEU A 19 5.29 2.67 -2.21
C LEU A 19 4.53 1.48 -1.68
N VAL A 20 3.21 1.62 -1.58
CA VAL A 20 2.32 0.50 -1.30
C VAL A 20 1.62 0.11 -2.59
N ARG A 21 1.50 -1.19 -2.82
CA ARG A 21 0.86 -1.79 -3.98
C ARG A 21 -0.01 -2.98 -3.56
N ASP A 22 -0.81 -3.47 -4.51
CA ASP A 22 -1.59 -4.69 -4.32
C ASP A 22 -0.59 -5.84 -4.22
N SER A 23 -0.87 -6.77 -3.33
CA SER A 23 -0.12 -8.02 -3.26
C SER A 23 -0.37 -8.85 -4.53
N SER A 24 0.64 -9.62 -4.93
CA SER A 24 0.46 -10.67 -5.95
C SER A 24 0.05 -12.01 -5.34
N ASP A 25 -0.03 -12.08 -4.01
CA ASP A 25 -0.43 -13.26 -3.23
C ASP A 25 -1.87 -13.12 -2.77
N ASP A 26 -2.71 -14.12 -3.02
CA ASP A 26 -4.14 -14.12 -2.68
C ASP A 26 -4.41 -14.05 -1.17
N ARG A 27 -3.44 -14.41 -0.33
CA ARG A 27 -3.58 -14.37 1.14
C ARG A 27 -3.41 -12.98 1.73
N HIS A 28 -2.81 -12.06 0.98
CA HIS A 28 -2.52 -10.71 1.44
C HIS A 28 -3.12 -9.70 0.48
N ILE A 29 -3.71 -8.64 0.99
CA ILE A 29 -4.32 -7.62 0.14
C ILE A 29 -3.31 -6.59 -0.36
N LEU A 30 -2.24 -6.36 0.39
CA LEU A 30 -1.27 -5.27 0.14
C LEU A 30 0.17 -5.72 0.34
N SER A 31 1.06 -5.03 -0.35
CA SER A 31 2.51 -5.15 -0.20
C SER A 31 3.15 -3.77 -0.16
N LEU A 32 4.12 -3.61 0.73
CA LEU A 32 5.02 -2.47 0.75
C LEU A 32 6.26 -2.81 -0.09
N THR A 33 6.66 -1.89 -0.95
CA THR A 33 7.94 -1.93 -1.67
C THR A 33 8.74 -0.71 -1.30
N PHE A 34 10.04 -0.85 -1.02
CA PHE A 34 10.86 0.24 -0.51
C PHE A 34 12.34 0.05 -0.83
N ARG A 35 13.10 1.13 -0.71
CA ARG A 35 14.54 1.18 -0.99
C ARG A 35 15.34 1.39 0.29
N VAL A 36 16.35 0.57 0.50
CA VAL A 36 17.28 0.68 1.64
C VAL A 36 18.64 0.12 1.23
N GLN A 37 19.72 0.77 1.64
CA GLN A 37 21.10 0.40 1.31
C GLN A 37 21.31 0.20 -0.21
N GLY A 38 20.68 1.07 -1.02
CA GLY A 38 20.76 1.01 -2.48
C GLY A 38 20.03 -0.15 -3.15
N SER A 39 19.33 -1.01 -2.38
CA SER A 39 18.58 -2.16 -2.88
C SER A 39 17.07 -1.99 -2.66
N THR A 40 16.26 -2.58 -3.55
CA THR A 40 14.81 -2.58 -3.41
C THR A 40 14.35 -3.85 -2.70
N HIS A 41 13.44 -3.70 -1.75
CA HIS A 41 12.90 -4.78 -0.93
C HIS A 41 11.37 -4.71 -0.89
N HIS A 42 10.76 -5.85 -0.57
CA HIS A 42 9.32 -6.00 -0.53
C HIS A 42 8.91 -6.76 0.72
N THR A 43 7.84 -6.31 1.36
CA THR A 43 7.20 -7.03 2.46
C THR A 43 5.69 -6.97 2.32
N ARG A 44 5.01 -8.02 2.77
CA ARG A 44 3.54 -8.05 2.79
C ARG A 44 3.03 -7.27 3.99
N ILE A 45 1.89 -6.60 3.81
CA ILE A 45 1.19 -5.94 4.92
C ILE A 45 0.11 -6.92 5.40
N GLU A 46 0.19 -7.29 6.67
CA GLU A 46 -0.77 -8.18 7.31
C GLU A 46 -2.06 -7.41 7.60
N HIS A 47 -3.19 -8.12 7.54
CA HIS A 47 -4.48 -7.58 7.95
C HIS A 47 -5.21 -8.63 8.80
N HIS A 48 -5.21 -8.43 10.11
CA HIS A 48 -5.79 -9.35 11.09
C HIS A 48 -6.69 -8.60 12.07
N ASN A 49 -7.87 -9.14 12.38
CA ASN A 49 -8.87 -8.52 13.25
C ASN A 49 -9.19 -7.05 12.90
N GLY A 50 -9.25 -6.74 11.60
CA GLY A 50 -9.56 -5.39 11.12
C GLY A 50 -8.43 -4.38 11.30
N LYS A 51 -7.20 -4.83 11.55
CA LYS A 51 -6.02 -3.97 11.72
C LYS A 51 -4.90 -4.34 10.74
N PHE A 52 -4.24 -3.33 10.19
CA PHE A 52 -3.08 -3.44 9.32
C PHE A 52 -1.78 -3.41 10.13
N SER A 53 -0.84 -4.33 9.86
CA SER A 53 0.47 -4.37 10.54
C SER A 53 1.57 -4.98 9.66
N PHE A 54 2.83 -4.84 10.08
CA PHE A 54 3.94 -5.65 9.52
C PHE A 54 4.16 -6.90 10.36
N TRP A 55 4.59 -7.99 9.72
CA TRP A 55 4.84 -9.30 10.34
C TRP A 55 5.70 -9.25 11.62
N SER A 56 6.67 -8.33 11.68
CA SER A 56 7.64 -8.27 12.78
C SER A 56 7.24 -7.35 13.94
N GLN A 57 6.02 -6.82 13.99
CA GLN A 57 5.62 -5.83 15.00
C GLN A 57 4.76 -6.42 16.13
N PRO A 58 4.87 -5.90 17.36
CA PRO A 58 3.92 -6.17 18.42
C PRO A 58 2.49 -5.83 17.97
N THR A 59 1.53 -6.68 18.34
CA THR A 59 0.09 -6.60 18.00
C THR A 59 -0.58 -5.26 18.32
N THR A 60 0.08 -4.41 19.10
CA THR A 60 -0.38 -3.08 19.54
C THR A 60 -0.27 -1.96 18.52
N HIS A 61 0.51 -2.11 17.44
CA HIS A 61 0.76 -1.03 16.46
C HIS A 61 -0.10 -1.12 15.19
N GLY A 62 -1.12 -1.98 15.19
CA GLY A 62 -2.01 -2.11 14.04
C GLY A 62 -3.09 -1.02 14.01
N SER A 63 -3.29 -0.39 12.85
CA SER A 63 -4.35 0.61 12.63
C SER A 63 -5.49 0.02 11.79
N SER A 64 -6.73 0.48 12.00
CA SER A 64 -7.88 0.03 11.22
C SER A 64 -7.90 0.57 9.80
N SER A 65 -7.16 1.65 9.54
CA SER A 65 -6.93 2.22 8.23
C SER A 65 -5.48 2.02 7.78
N ILE A 66 -5.29 1.55 6.54
CA ILE A 66 -3.97 1.45 5.93
C ILE A 66 -3.27 2.81 5.85
N VAL A 67 -4.04 3.89 5.70
CA VAL A 67 -3.49 5.24 5.61
C VAL A 67 -2.89 5.64 6.94
N GLU A 68 -3.68 5.51 8.01
CA GLU A 68 -3.25 5.82 9.37
C GLU A 68 -2.03 4.96 9.75
N PHE A 69 -2.03 3.69 9.36
CA PHE A 69 -0.89 2.80 9.56
C PHE A 69 0.39 3.32 8.90
N ILE A 70 0.32 3.74 7.63
CA ILE A 70 1.48 4.26 6.90
C ILE A 70 1.90 5.63 7.43
N GLU A 71 0.97 6.52 7.76
CA GLU A 71 1.28 7.82 8.36
C GLU A 71 2.01 7.68 9.67
N GLU A 72 1.53 6.79 10.55
CA GLU A 72 2.14 6.53 11.83
C GLU A 72 3.53 5.93 11.65
N ALA A 73 3.68 5.02 10.68
CA ALA A 73 4.97 4.44 10.34
C ALA A 73 5.99 5.49 9.83
N MET A 74 5.53 6.44 9.01
CA MET A 74 6.35 7.56 8.55
C MET A 74 6.72 8.49 9.71
N ARG A 75 5.76 8.83 10.57
CA ARG A 75 5.98 9.68 11.75
C ARG A 75 7.02 9.08 12.67
N HIS A 76 6.93 7.78 12.93
CA HIS A 76 7.92 7.05 13.72
C HIS A 76 9.30 7.00 13.08
N SER A 77 9.36 6.79 11.76
CA SER A 77 10.61 6.76 10.98
C SER A 77 11.35 8.10 11.06
N ARG A 78 10.63 9.22 10.93
CA ARG A 78 11.21 10.59 11.03
C ARG A 78 11.74 10.91 12.42
N ASN A 79 11.07 10.41 13.46
CA ASN A 79 11.45 10.68 14.84
C ASN A 79 12.60 9.77 15.34
N GLY A 80 13.12 8.86 14.50
CA GLY A 80 14.14 7.88 14.88
C GLY A 80 13.68 6.88 15.96
N ARG A 81 12.38 6.89 16.30
CA ARG A 81 11.80 6.12 17.41
C ARG A 81 11.48 4.68 17.03
N PHE A 82 11.43 4.36 15.74
CA PHE A 82 11.07 3.03 15.28
C PHE A 82 11.84 2.66 14.02
N LEU A 83 12.50 1.51 14.06
CA LEU A 83 13.13 0.88 12.92
C LEU A 83 12.34 -0.39 12.61
N TYR A 84 11.83 -0.48 11.40
CA TYR A 84 11.20 -1.70 10.93
C TYR A 84 12.29 -2.69 10.56
N PHE A 85 12.14 -3.95 10.91
CA PHE A 85 13.17 -4.95 10.67
C PHE A 85 12.67 -5.99 9.67
N LEU A 86 13.35 -6.07 8.53
CA LEU A 86 13.08 -7.15 7.59
C LEU A 86 13.57 -8.47 8.15
N ARG A 87 12.75 -9.51 7.96
CA ARG A 87 13.25 -10.87 8.14
C ARG A 87 14.31 -11.13 7.06
N PRO A 88 15.55 -11.48 7.44
CA PRO A 88 16.57 -11.76 6.45
C PRO A 88 16.17 -12.98 5.60
N ARG A 89 16.59 -12.98 4.32
CA ARG A 89 16.41 -14.15 3.43
C ARG A 89 17.22 -15.37 3.90
N TRP A 90 18.27 -15.16 4.68
CA TRP A 90 19.15 -16.21 5.19
C TRP A 90 19.24 -16.18 6.73
N PRO A 91 19.16 -17.34 7.40
CA PRO A 91 19.40 -17.42 8.84
C PRO A 91 20.80 -16.87 9.19
N GLY A 92 20.87 -16.00 10.21
CA GLY A 92 22.15 -15.44 10.71
C GLY A 92 22.52 -14.05 10.21
N LEU A 93 21.82 -13.49 9.22
CA LEU A 93 21.99 -12.08 8.85
C LEU A 93 21.28 -11.15 9.86
N PRO A 94 21.86 -9.98 10.21
CA PRO A 94 21.17 -9.01 11.03
C PRO A 94 19.93 -8.48 10.29
N PRO A 95 18.81 -8.22 10.99
CA PRO A 95 17.65 -7.61 10.37
C PRO A 95 17.98 -6.22 9.83
N VAL A 96 17.54 -5.92 8.60
CA VAL A 96 17.82 -4.61 7.97
C VAL A 96 16.85 -3.56 8.54
N PRO A 97 17.37 -2.46 9.12
CA PRO A 97 16.53 -1.37 9.60
C PRO A 97 15.92 -0.61 8.42
N LEU A 98 14.61 -0.42 8.47
CA LEU A 98 13.81 0.25 7.45
C LEU A 98 13.21 1.53 8.04
N GLN A 99 13.34 2.62 7.29
CA GLN A 99 12.68 3.90 7.54
C GLN A 99 11.78 4.26 6.36
N LEU A 100 10.52 4.60 6.62
CA LEU A 100 9.58 5.05 5.60
C LEU A 100 9.58 6.58 5.56
N LEU A 101 10.38 7.16 4.67
CA LEU A 101 10.62 8.61 4.64
C LEU A 101 9.96 9.28 3.45
N TYR A 102 10.12 8.70 2.25
CA TYR A 102 9.76 9.32 0.99
C TYR A 102 8.69 8.50 0.26
N PRO A 103 7.39 8.86 0.37
CA PRO A 103 6.33 8.12 -0.30
C PRO A 103 6.40 8.43 -1.80
N ILE A 104 6.60 7.40 -2.61
CA ILE A 104 6.58 7.48 -4.07
C ILE A 104 5.15 7.34 -4.57
N SER A 105 4.72 8.34 -5.33
CA SER A 105 3.42 8.30 -5.98
C SER A 105 3.37 7.15 -6.99
N ARG A 106 2.30 6.35 -6.87
CA ARG A 106 1.96 5.36 -7.89
C ARG A 106 1.40 5.99 -9.18
N PHE A 107 1.28 7.32 -9.28
CA PHE A 107 0.85 8.02 -10.48
C PHE A 107 2.03 8.67 -11.22
N GLN A 108 2.57 7.98 -12.23
CA GLN A 108 3.35 8.62 -13.29
C GLN A 108 2.45 9.13 -14.43
N LYS A 109 1.24 8.58 -14.55
CA LYS A 109 0.19 8.98 -15.51
C LYS A 109 -1.16 9.01 -14.79
N ALA A 110 -1.97 10.01 -15.09
CA ALA A 110 -3.34 10.09 -14.60
C ALA A 110 -4.09 8.79 -14.95
N ARG A 111 -4.83 8.23 -13.98
CA ARG A 111 -5.69 7.07 -14.25
C ARG A 111 -6.84 7.50 -15.17
N SER A 112 -7.40 6.55 -15.92
CA SER A 112 -8.56 6.85 -16.76
C SER A 112 -9.73 7.37 -15.91
N LEU A 113 -10.55 8.24 -16.50
CA LEU A 113 -11.78 8.72 -15.87
C LEU A 113 -12.65 7.56 -15.39
N GLN A 114 -12.74 6.48 -16.19
CA GLN A 114 -13.46 5.27 -15.84
C GLN A 114 -12.98 4.66 -14.50
N HIS A 115 -11.66 4.61 -14.27
CA HIS A 115 -11.10 4.11 -13.02
C HIS A 115 -11.39 5.04 -11.83
N MET A 116 -11.34 6.36 -12.06
CA MET A 116 -11.70 7.36 -11.04
C MET A 116 -13.17 7.27 -10.65
N CYS A 117 -14.08 7.15 -11.62
CA CYS A 117 -15.51 6.95 -11.38
C CYS A 117 -15.76 5.66 -10.59
N ARG A 118 -15.15 4.54 -10.99
CA ARG A 118 -15.27 3.27 -10.26
C ARG A 118 -14.83 3.40 -8.82
N PHE A 119 -13.74 4.13 -8.57
CA PHE A 119 -13.28 4.39 -7.21
C PHE A 119 -14.32 5.12 -6.37
N VAL A 120 -14.82 6.25 -6.87
CA VAL A 120 -15.82 7.06 -6.15
C VAL A 120 -17.08 6.24 -5.89
N ILE A 121 -17.55 5.47 -6.87
CA ILE A 121 -18.74 4.62 -6.73
C ILE A 121 -18.52 3.59 -5.62
N ARG A 122 -17.40 2.86 -5.62
CA ARG A 122 -17.14 1.82 -4.60
C ARG A 122 -16.83 2.35 -3.21
N ARG A 123 -16.48 3.63 -3.08
CA ARG A 123 -16.39 4.29 -1.77
C ARG A 123 -17.77 4.57 -1.17
N ASN A 124 -18.77 4.84 -2.01
CA ASN A 124 -20.11 5.24 -1.58
C ASN A 124 -21.14 4.11 -1.66
N VAL A 125 -20.83 3.02 -2.36
CA VAL A 125 -21.73 1.88 -2.58
C VAL A 125 -21.03 0.60 -2.15
N ARG A 126 -21.66 -0.13 -1.22
CA ARG A 126 -21.18 -1.46 -0.79
C ARG A 126 -21.26 -2.45 -1.94
N LEU A 127 -20.39 -3.47 -1.93
CA LEU A 127 -20.27 -4.47 -3.00
C LEU A 127 -21.59 -5.21 -3.28
N ASP A 128 -22.34 -5.53 -2.23
CA ASP A 128 -23.66 -6.17 -2.26
C ASP A 128 -24.75 -5.28 -2.90
N HIS A 129 -24.57 -3.96 -2.90
CA HIS A 129 -25.53 -3.01 -3.51
C HIS A 129 -25.19 -2.63 -4.95
N ILE A 130 -24.11 -3.17 -5.54
CA ILE A 130 -23.74 -2.86 -6.94
C ILE A 130 -24.84 -3.31 -7.92
N ASP A 131 -25.56 -4.38 -7.62
CA ASP A 131 -26.65 -4.88 -8.47
C ASP A 131 -27.84 -3.94 -8.56
N ALA A 132 -28.09 -3.13 -7.53
CA ALA A 132 -29.18 -2.16 -7.49
C ALA A 132 -28.90 -0.90 -8.31
N LEU A 133 -27.66 -0.67 -8.75
CA LEU A 133 -27.32 0.52 -9.52
C LEU A 133 -27.96 0.48 -10.91
N PRO A 134 -28.45 1.63 -11.43
CA PRO A 134 -29.01 1.76 -12.77
C PRO A 134 -27.89 1.81 -13.83
N LEU A 135 -27.03 0.79 -13.85
CA LEU A 135 -25.87 0.67 -14.73
C LEU A 135 -25.94 -0.60 -15.59
N PRO A 136 -25.42 -0.58 -16.83
CA PRO A 136 -25.26 -1.78 -17.66
C PRO A 136 -24.42 -2.86 -16.97
N ARG A 137 -24.70 -4.15 -17.27
CA ARG A 137 -24.00 -5.32 -16.71
C ARG A 137 -22.47 -5.19 -16.79
N ARG A 138 -21.94 -4.79 -17.95
CA ARG A 138 -20.50 -4.60 -18.18
C ARG A 138 -19.86 -3.62 -17.18
N LEU A 139 -20.57 -2.56 -16.79
CA LEU A 139 -20.07 -1.61 -15.79
C LEU A 139 -20.18 -2.16 -14.38
N LYS A 140 -21.25 -2.90 -14.04
CA LYS A 140 -21.35 -3.61 -12.76
C LYS A 140 -20.21 -4.60 -12.57
N ASP A 141 -19.88 -5.37 -13.61
CA ASP A 141 -18.74 -6.29 -13.59
C ASP A 141 -17.41 -5.55 -13.46
N TYR A 142 -17.27 -4.41 -14.14
CA TYR A 142 -16.10 -3.56 -13.98
C TYR A 142 -15.96 -3.03 -12.54
N LEU A 143 -17.05 -2.62 -11.89
CA LEU A 143 -17.03 -2.21 -10.47
C LEU A 143 -16.57 -3.39 -9.59
N ARG A 144 -17.08 -4.60 -9.84
CA ARG A 144 -16.74 -5.82 -9.07
C ARG A 144 -15.31 -6.34 -9.22
N LYS A 145 -14.63 -6.07 -10.34
CA LYS A 145 -13.23 -6.48 -10.52
C LYS A 145 -12.36 -5.97 -9.34
N GLY A 146 -11.22 -6.64 -9.10
CA GLY A 146 -10.37 -6.61 -7.89
C GLY A 146 -10.04 -5.28 -7.15
N SER A 147 -9.14 -5.42 -6.16
CA SER A 147 -8.89 -4.52 -5.02
C SER A 147 -8.80 -3.03 -5.35
N ILE A 148 -9.55 -2.20 -4.62
CA ILE A 148 -9.58 -0.74 -4.74
C ILE A 148 -8.64 -0.03 -3.75
N ILE A 149 -7.92 -0.81 -2.92
CA ILE A 149 -7.36 -0.32 -1.66
C ILE A 149 -6.25 0.73 -1.88
N LEU A 150 -5.64 0.80 -3.05
CA LEU A 150 -4.53 1.71 -3.30
C LEU A 150 -4.87 3.17 -3.60
N GLN A 151 -6.13 3.58 -3.56
CA GLN A 151 -6.46 5.01 -3.68
C GLN A 151 -6.31 5.76 -2.36
N MET A 152 -6.28 5.07 -1.22
CA MET A 152 -6.23 5.74 0.07
C MET A 152 -4.87 6.40 0.35
N ILE A 153 -3.76 5.83 -0.13
CA ILE A 153 -2.40 6.30 0.20
C ILE A 153 -2.01 7.59 -0.56
N LEU A 154 -2.82 8.03 -1.53
CA LEU A 154 -2.58 9.27 -2.29
C LEU A 154 -3.52 10.42 -1.90
N SER A 155 -4.40 10.20 -0.93
CA SER A 155 -5.27 11.25 -0.38
C SER A 155 -4.74 11.88 0.90
N LEU A 156 -3.50 11.58 1.30
CA LEU A 156 -2.75 12.39 2.25
C LEU A 156 -2.36 13.71 1.58
N LYS A 157 -3.35 14.58 1.47
CA LYS A 157 -3.32 15.89 0.82
C LYS A 157 -2.84 16.97 1.82
N PRO A 158 -2.31 18.12 1.36
CA PRO A 158 -2.99 18.94 0.36
C PRO A 158 -2.18 19.30 -0.89
N MET A 159 -2.94 19.49 -1.96
CA MET A 159 -2.66 20.55 -2.91
C MET A 159 -3.01 21.86 -2.18
N ARG A 160 -2.02 22.44 -1.50
CA ARG A 160 -1.89 23.83 -1.01
C ARG A 160 -0.85 23.84 0.10
#